data_AF-A0A2L2Z8M7-F1
#
_entry.id   AF-A0A2L2Z8M7-F1
#
_cell.length_a   1.000
_cell.length_b   1.000
_cell.length_c   1.000
_cell.angle_alpha   90.00
_cell.angle_beta   90.00
_cell.angle_gamma   90.00
#
_symmetry.space_group_name_H-M   'P 1'
#
loop_
_entity.id
_entity.type
_entity.pdbx_description
1 polymer ?
#
loop_
_entity_poly.entity_id
_entity_poly.type
_entity_poly.pdbx_seq_one_letter_code
_entity_poly.pdbx_strand_id
1 'polypeptide(L)'
;KEKLLKELGRDRVINYKTENLDEVLPKEYKEGVNVGWETIGGEVFLTCLKHLSIIGRMVVVGVISGYKTEDQLMKWNAELST
;
A
#
# COMPACT_ATOMS: atom_id res chain seq x y z
N LYS A 1 -5.72 4.52 -15.00
CA LYS A 1 -4.87 5.22 -14.01
C LYS A 1 -3.38 5.04 -14.31
N GLU A 2 -2.94 3.84 -14.69
CA GLU A 2 -1.53 3.59 -15.04
C GLU A 2 -1.00 4.49 -16.16
N LYS A 3 -1.77 4.68 -17.24
CA LYS A 3 -1.39 5.54 -18.36
C LYS A 3 -1.06 6.97 -17.92
N LEU A 4 -1.90 7.54 -17.05
CA LEU A 4 -1.69 8.88 -16.48
C LEU A 4 -0.40 8.95 -15.65
N LEU A 5 -0.12 7.93 -14.82
CA LEU A 5 1.13 7.90 -14.04
C LEU A 5 2.37 7.83 -14.93
N LYS A 6 2.31 7.10 -16.05
CA LYS A 6 3.38 7.07 -17.05
C LYS A 6 3.56 8.44 -17.73
N GLU A 7 2.46 9.10 -18.12
CA GLU A 7 2.49 10.45 -18.71
C GLU A 7 3.07 11.50 -17.75
N LEU A 8 2.85 11.34 -16.44
CA LEU A 8 3.44 12.17 -15.40
C LEU A 8 4.89 11.80 -15.04
N GLY A 9 5.55 10.96 -15.85
CA GLY A 9 6.98 10.66 -15.74
C GLY A 9 7.37 9.71 -14.61
N ARG A 10 6.47 8.82 -14.14
CA ARG A 10 6.86 7.78 -13.17
C ARG A 10 7.68 6.70 -13.88
N ASP A 11 8.87 6.39 -13.35
CA ASP A 11 9.79 5.38 -13.90
C ASP A 11 9.16 3.99 -13.95
N ARG A 12 8.49 3.61 -12.84
CA ARG A 12 7.80 2.33 -12.71
C ARG A 12 6.45 2.52 -12.07
N VAL A 13 5.42 2.08 -12.78
CA VAL A 13 4.04 2.03 -12.28
C VAL A 13 3.69 0.58 -12.04
N ILE A 14 3.38 0.22 -10.80
CA ILE A 14 2.96 -1.14 -10.42
C ILE A 14 1.46 -1.11 -10.16
N ASN A 15 0.69 -1.92 -10.89
CA ASN A 15 -0.72 -2.13 -10.58
C ASN A 15 -0.86 -3.34 -9.65
N TYR A 16 -0.94 -3.08 -8.34
CA TYR A 16 -1.07 -4.11 -7.31
C TYR A 16 -2.34 -4.99 -7.42
N LYS A 17 -3.29 -4.66 -8.31
CA LYS A 17 -4.45 -5.52 -8.60
C LYS A 17 -4.15 -6.62 -9.64
N THR A 18 -3.10 -6.44 -10.42
CA THR A 18 -2.71 -7.36 -11.51
C THR A 18 -1.27 -7.85 -11.37
N GLU A 19 -0.47 -7.20 -10.55
CA GLU A 19 0.93 -7.53 -10.26
C GLU A 19 1.10 -7.78 -8.77
N ASN A 20 1.89 -8.79 -8.40
CA ASN A 20 2.22 -9.07 -7.02
C ASN A 20 3.39 -8.19 -6.55
N LEU A 21 3.12 -7.30 -5.60
CA LEU A 21 4.12 -6.38 -5.08
C LEU A 21 5.29 -7.11 -4.38
N ASP A 22 5.01 -8.23 -3.70
CA ASP A 22 6.02 -9.02 -2.99
C ASP A 22 7.00 -9.74 -3.93
N GLU A 23 6.61 -9.93 -5.20
CA GLU A 23 7.45 -10.49 -6.25
C GLU A 23 8.20 -9.40 -7.04
N VAL A 24 7.52 -8.29 -7.33
CA VAL A 24 8.07 -7.19 -8.14
C VAL A 24 9.20 -6.47 -7.39
N LEU A 25 9.00 -6.13 -6.12
CA LEU A 25 9.96 -5.34 -5.35
C LEU A 25 11.35 -5.98 -5.28
N PRO A 26 11.53 -7.25 -4.84
CA PRO A 26 12.87 -7.84 -4.77
C PRO A 26 13.49 -8.12 -6.15
N LYS A 27 12.67 -8.28 -7.19
CA LYS A 27 13.14 -8.52 -8.56
C LYS A 27 13.73 -7.26 -9.19
N GLU A 28 13.03 -6.14 -9.05
CA GLU A 28 13.36 -4.87 -9.71
C GLU A 28 14.20 -3.93 -8.80
N TYR A 29 14.02 -4.01 -7.49
CA TYR A 29 14.65 -3.15 -6.48
C TYR A 29 15.42 -3.99 -5.45
N LYS A 30 16.52 -4.61 -5.89
CA LYS A 30 17.29 -5.59 -5.10
C LYS A 30 17.84 -5.05 -3.78
N GLU A 31 18.13 -3.75 -3.72
CA GLU A 31 18.61 -3.09 -2.50
C GLU A 31 17.47 -2.60 -1.58
N GLY A 32 16.22 -2.82 -2.00
CA GLY A 32 15.02 -2.34 -1.34
C GLY A 32 14.69 -0.89 -1.65
N VAL A 33 13.58 -0.41 -1.08
CA VAL A 33 13.11 0.96 -1.23
C VAL A 33 13.70 1.86 -0.13
N ASN A 34 14.29 3.00 -0.50
CA ASN A 34 14.85 3.93 0.49
C ASN A 34 13.80 4.76 1.21
N VAL A 35 12.75 5.19 0.49
CA VAL A 35 11.65 5.97 1.07
C VAL A 35 10.33 5.43 0.55
N GLY A 36 9.48 4.95 1.45
CA GLY A 36 8.09 4.61 1.17
C GLY A 36 7.15 5.73 1.60
N TRP A 37 6.27 6.18 0.72
CA TRP A 37 5.18 7.11 1.05
C TRP A 37 3.88 6.32 1.10
N GLU A 38 3.41 6.03 2.31
CA GLU A 38 2.32 5.08 2.51
C GLU A 38 1.02 5.74 3.00
N THR A 39 -0.07 5.42 2.31
CA THR A 39 -1.44 5.91 2.50
C THR A 39 -2.48 4.78 2.58
N ILE A 40 -2.10 3.55 2.23
CA ILE A 40 -3.03 2.43 2.02
C ILE A 40 -3.24 1.63 3.30
N GLY A 41 -2.17 1.15 3.92
CA GLY A 41 -2.22 0.24 5.06
C GLY A 41 -2.38 -1.23 4.67
N GLY A 42 -2.63 -2.08 5.67
CA GLY A 42 -2.88 -3.50 5.47
C GLY A 42 -1.69 -4.23 4.82
N GLU A 43 -1.99 -5.12 3.88
CA GLU A 43 -0.99 -5.95 3.20
C GLU A 43 0.03 -5.14 2.38
N VAL A 44 -0.41 -4.01 1.80
CA VAL A 44 0.48 -3.13 1.03
C VAL A 44 1.55 -2.54 1.95
N PHE A 45 1.15 -2.03 3.12
CA PHE A 45 2.10 -1.54 4.12
C PHE A 45 3.09 -2.63 4.55
N LEU A 46 2.60 -3.83 4.88
CA LEU A 46 3.46 -4.94 5.32
C LEU A 46 4.46 -5.35 4.24
N THR A 47 4.01 -5.42 2.98
CA THR A 47 4.87 -5.78 1.84
C THR A 47 5.92 -4.71 1.58
N CYS A 48 5.53 -3.43 1.56
CA CYS A 48 6.47 -2.32 1.41
C CYS A 48 7.48 -2.26 2.56
N LEU A 49 7.04 -2.52 3.80
CA LEU A 49 7.91 -2.56 4.99
C LEU A 49 8.95 -3.69 4.90
N LYS A 50 8.53 -4.87 4.44
CA LYS A 50 9.40 -6.04 4.23
C LYS A 50 10.53 -5.75 3.22
N HIS A 51 10.26 -4.93 2.21
CA HIS A 51 11.20 -4.59 1.13
C HIS A 51 11.83 -3.20 1.25
N LEU A 52 11.86 -2.62 2.46
CA LEU A 52 12.66 -1.42 2.70
C LEU A 52 14.15 -1.74 2.65
N SER A 53 14.92 -0.81 2.09
CA SER A 53 16.38 -0.85 2.16
C SER A 53 16.89 -0.69 3.60
N ILE A 54 18.16 -1.03 3.83
CA ILE A 54 18.84 -0.72 5.09
C ILE A 54 18.83 0.80 5.28
N ILE A 55 18.42 1.28 6.47
CA ILE A 55 18.21 2.71 6.78
C ILE A 55 17.06 3.35 5.95
N GLY A 56 16.24 2.53 5.31
CA GLY A 56 15.02 2.97 4.63
C GLY A 56 14.01 3.58 5.60
N ARG A 57 13.20 4.51 5.10
CA ARG A 57 12.19 5.22 5.89
C ARG A 57 10.81 5.01 5.30
N MET A 58 9.85 4.65 6.14
CA MET A 58 8.44 4.62 5.78
C MET A 58 7.73 5.83 6.36
N VAL A 59 7.20 6.70 5.50
CA VAL A 59 6.35 7.81 5.90
C VAL A 59 4.91 7.36 5.80
N VAL A 60 4.29 7.09 6.95
CA VAL A 60 2.88 6.67 7.02
C VAL A 60 2.01 7.92 7.17
N VAL A 61 1.22 8.20 6.14
CA VAL A 61 0.29 9.33 6.06
C VAL A 61 -1.12 8.90 6.45
N GLY A 62 -1.49 7.66 6.16
CA GLY A 62 -2.81 7.14 6.46
C GLY A 62 -2.95 5.65 6.17
N VAL A 63 -4.07 5.08 6.59
CA VAL A 63 -4.39 3.64 6.50
C VAL A 63 -5.80 3.48 5.96
N ILE A 64 -6.03 3.90 4.71
CA ILE A 64 -7.39 3.91 4.12
C ILE A 64 -8.03 2.52 4.04
N SER A 65 -7.22 1.45 3.96
CA SER A 65 -7.70 0.06 3.98
C SER A 65 -8.40 -0.32 5.28
N GLY A 66 -8.08 0.36 6.39
CA GLY A 66 -8.69 0.12 7.69
C GLY A 66 -9.94 0.97 7.95
N TYR A 67 -10.30 1.89 7.04
CA TYR A 67 -11.48 2.73 7.24
C TYR A 67 -12.74 1.91 7.03
N LYS A 68 -13.58 1.87 8.05
CA LYS A 68 -14.90 1.23 7.98
C LYS A 68 -15.84 2.08 7.13
N THR A 69 -16.59 1.44 6.24
CA THR A 69 -17.72 2.10 5.56
C THR A 69 -18.85 2.36 6.56
N GLU A 70 -19.76 3.29 6.24
CA GLU A 70 -20.98 3.51 7.05
C GLU A 70 -21.75 2.20 7.28
N ASP A 71 -21.87 1.35 6.25
CA ASP A 71 -22.50 0.03 6.38
C ASP A 71 -21.77 -0.90 7.37
N GLN A 72 -20.44 -0.87 7.38
CA GLN A 72 -19.63 -1.65 8.33
C GLN A 72 -19.73 -1.12 9.76
N LEU A 73 -19.87 0.20 9.90
CA LEU A 73 -20.13 0.84 11.20
C LEU A 73 -21.52 0.50 11.72
N MET A 74 -22.54 0.52 10.84
CA MET A 74 -23.91 0.13 11.20
C MET A 74 -23.98 -1.33 11.64
N LYS A 75 -23.36 -2.25 10.90
CA LYS A 75 -23.30 -3.67 11.28
C LYS A 75 -22.61 -3.88 12.62
N TRP A 76 -21.47 -3.22 12.84
CA TRP A 76 -20.75 -3.33 14.10
C TRP A 76 -21.54 -2.79 15.29
N ASN A 77 -22.24 -1.66 15.12
CA ASN A 77 -23.11 -1.12 16.17
C ASN A 77 -24.30 -2.05 16.45
N ALA A 78 -24.89 -2.67 15.42
CA ALA A 78 -25.97 -3.63 15.59
C ALA A 78 -25.51 -4.87 16.39
N GLU A 79 -24.31 -5.41 16.12
CA GLU A 79 -23.73 -6.55 16.83
C GLU A 79 -23.44 -6.26 18.31
N LEU A 80 -23.06 -5.02 18.65
CA LEU A 80 -22.83 -4.59 20.03
C LEU A 80 -24.11 -4.28 20.82
N SER A 81 -25.25 -4.18 20.12
CA SER A 81 -26.57 -3.86 20.70
C SER A 81 -27.40 -5.10 21.07
N THR A 82 -26.89 -6.29 20.75
CA THR A 82 -27.45 -7.62 21.07
C THR A 82 -26.61 -8.32 22.12
#